data_AF-A0A5J4W3P9-F1
#
_entry.id   AF-A0A5J4W3P9-F1
#
_cell.length_a   1.000
_cell.length_b   1.000
_cell.length_c   1.000
_cell.angle_alpha   90.00
_cell.angle_beta   90.00
_cell.angle_gamma   90.00
#
_symmetry.space_group_name_H-M   'P 1'
#
loop_
_entity.id
_entity.type
_entity.pdbx_description
1 polymer ?
#
loop_
_entity_poly.entity_id
_entity_poly.type
_entity_poly.pdbx_seq_one_letter_code
_entity_poly.pdbx_strand_id
1 'polypeptide(L)'
;MASALMGVNIPSIEHSILQGVISRAQKIQGMQPTQQFILKCLQVYETMEVRWGLMLVGETETCKITFLRALSNGLYNIHEGASQEKAE
;
A
#
# COMPACT_ATOMS: atom_id res chain seq x y z
N MET A 1 3.92 -22.41 21.33
CA MET A 1 3.02 -22.50 20.16
C MET A 1 3.77 -22.04 18.90
N ALA A 2 4.63 -22.90 18.35
CA ALA A 2 5.37 -22.65 17.12
C ALA A 2 5.40 -23.96 16.31
N SER A 3 4.36 -24.22 15.49
CA SER A 3 4.26 -25.49 14.76
C SER A 3 3.67 -25.40 13.35
N ALA A 4 3.33 -24.21 12.82
CA ALA A 4 2.62 -24.17 11.53
C ALA A 4 3.50 -23.93 10.30
N LEU A 5 4.63 -23.22 10.38
CA LEU A 5 5.43 -22.88 9.19
C LEU A 5 6.91 -22.67 9.55
N MET A 6 7.69 -23.75 9.67
CA MET A 6 9.15 -23.63 9.72
C MET A 6 9.72 -23.80 8.32
N GLY A 7 10.28 -22.73 7.74
CA GLY A 7 11.04 -22.80 6.48
C GLY A 7 10.33 -22.33 5.21
N VAL A 8 9.09 -21.81 5.29
CA VAL A 8 8.46 -21.16 4.14
C VAL A 8 8.98 -19.74 4.01
N ASN A 9 9.73 -19.47 2.94
CA ASN A 9 10.10 -18.12 2.53
C ASN A 9 8.90 -17.47 1.85
N ILE A 10 8.30 -16.47 2.51
CA ILE A 10 7.22 -15.69 1.92
C ILE A 10 7.80 -14.90 0.74
N PRO A 11 7.29 -15.07 -0.48
CA PRO A 11 7.80 -14.32 -1.62
C PRO A 11 7.54 -12.83 -1.39
N SER A 12 8.59 -12.01 -1.48
CA SER A 12 8.45 -10.55 -1.51
C SER A 12 7.93 -10.15 -2.89
N ILE A 13 6.64 -9.80 -2.96
CA ILE A 13 6.06 -9.26 -4.19
C ILE A 13 6.41 -7.78 -4.25
N GLU A 14 7.31 -7.43 -5.17
CA GLU A 14 7.84 -6.07 -5.31
C GLU A 14 6.90 -5.22 -6.19
N HIS A 15 5.96 -4.49 -5.59
CA HIS A 15 5.21 -3.45 -6.31
C HIS A 15 5.98 -2.11 -6.33
N SER A 16 7.13 -2.08 -6.99
CA SER A 16 8.02 -0.91 -7.06
C SER A 16 7.32 0.38 -7.51
N ILE A 17 6.38 0.27 -8.46
CA ILE A 17 5.57 1.39 -8.95
C ILE A 17 4.70 1.95 -7.82
N LEU A 18 3.91 1.09 -7.17
CA LEU A 18 3.00 1.46 -6.09
C LEU A 18 3.75 2.07 -4.90
N GLN A 19 4.89 1.48 -4.51
CA GLN A 19 5.77 2.03 -3.47
C GLN A 19 6.24 3.46 -3.80
N GLY A 20 6.61 3.70 -5.06
CA GLY A 20 7.02 5.02 -5.55
C GLY A 20 5.89 6.05 -5.48
N VAL A 21 4.67 5.67 -5.87
CA VAL A 21 3.53 6.59 -5.87
C VAL A 21 3.08 6.94 -4.44
N ILE A 22 3.05 5.95 -3.55
CA ILE A 22 2.73 6.16 -2.13
C ILE A 22 3.79 7.06 -1.48
N SER A 23 5.08 6.82 -1.73
CA SER A 23 6.16 7.65 -1.20
C SER A 23 6.05 9.11 -1.65
N ARG A 24 5.68 9.35 -2.92
CA ARG A 24 5.41 10.69 -3.44
C ARG A 24 4.19 11.33 -2.77
N ALA A 25 3.10 10.57 -2.63
CA ALA A 25 1.88 11.05 -1.97
C ALA A 25 2.14 11.45 -0.51
N GLN A 26 2.94 10.69 0.24
CA GLN A 26 3.33 11.02 1.60
C GLN A 26 4.15 12.32 1.68
N LYS A 27 5.12 12.51 0.77
CA LYS A 27 5.91 13.74 0.71
C LYS A 27 5.04 14.97 0.43
N ILE A 28 4.06 14.86 -0.48
CA ILE A 28 3.10 15.94 -0.78
C ILE A 28 2.25 16.29 0.46
N GLN A 29 1.90 15.28 1.27
CA GLN A 29 1.17 15.47 2.52
C GLN A 29 2.05 15.96 3.68
N GLY A 30 3.33 16.27 3.44
CA GLY A 30 4.28 16.70 4.47
C GLY A 30 4.66 15.60 5.45
N MET A 31 4.38 14.33 5.12
CA MET A 31 4.69 13.18 5.97
C MET A 31 6.01 12.52 5.58
N GLN A 32 6.72 11.98 6.57
CA GLN A 32 7.90 11.17 6.33
C GLN A 32 7.52 9.80 5.76
N PRO A 33 8.04 9.41 4.58
CA PRO A 33 7.77 8.10 4.02
C PRO A 33 8.57 7.04 4.78
N THR A 34 7.95 6.46 5.80
CA THR A 34 8.54 5.36 6.57
C THR A 34 8.31 4.03 5.86
N GLN A 35 9.34 3.18 5.80
CA GLN A 35 9.25 1.85 5.18
C GLN A 35 8.09 1.01 5.74
N GLN A 36 7.85 1.07 7.05
CA GLN A 36 6.74 0.37 7.70
C GLN A 36 5.36 0.80 7.20
N PHE A 37 5.20 2.08 6.82
CA PHE A 37 3.94 2.58 6.27
C PHE A 37 3.71 2.01 4.87
N ILE A 38 4.74 2.06 4.03
CA ILE A 38 4.71 1.55 2.65
C ILE A 38 4.41 0.04 2.65
N LEU A 39 5.07 -0.73 3.52
CA LEU A 39 4.82 -2.17 3.67
C LEU A 39 3.38 -2.46 4.08
N LYS A 40 2.80 -1.69 5.01
CA LYS A 40 1.39 -1.85 5.38
C LYS A 40 0.48 -1.53 4.18
N CYS A 41 0.81 -0.52 3.37
CA CYS A 41 -0.01 -0.13 2.21
C CYS A 41 -0.06 -1.27 1.20
N LEU A 42 1.09 -1.89 0.99
CA LEU A 42 1.25 -3.04 0.13
C LEU A 42 0.43 -4.23 0.62
N GLN A 43 0.57 -4.60 1.89
CA GLN A 43 -0.16 -5.72 2.48
C GLN A 43 -1.68 -5.54 2.35
N VAL A 44 -2.18 -4.31 2.55
CA VAL A 44 -3.59 -4.00 2.40
C VAL A 44 -4.04 -4.07 0.95
N TYR A 45 -3.23 -3.57 0.01
CA TYR A 45 -3.49 -3.70 -1.42
C TYR A 45 -3.56 -5.16 -1.87
N GLU A 46 -2.57 -5.98 -1.51
CA GLU A 46 -2.56 -7.42 -1.80
C GLU A 46 -3.78 -8.12 -1.21
N THR A 47 -4.20 -7.73 0.00
CA THR A 47 -5.41 -8.28 0.62
C THR A 47 -6.67 -7.84 -0.14
N MET A 48 -6.71 -6.62 -0.66
CA MET A 48 -7.83 -6.11 -1.47
C MET A 48 -7.96 -6.85 -2.80
N GLU A 49 -6.86 -7.29 -3.41
CA GLU A 49 -6.90 -8.07 -4.66
C GLU A 49 -7.65 -9.40 -4.50
N VAL A 50 -7.48 -10.07 -3.36
CA VAL A 50 -8.11 -11.36 -3.08
C VAL A 50 -9.39 -11.26 -2.27
N ARG A 51 -9.66 -10.11 -1.64
CA ARG A 51 -10.77 -9.94 -0.70
C ARG A 51 -11.37 -8.53 -0.74
N TRP A 52 -12.64 -8.44 -1.15
CA TRP A 52 -13.37 -7.17 -1.25
C TRP A 52 -13.75 -6.56 0.12
N GLY A 53 -13.71 -7.35 1.19
CA GLY A 53 -13.97 -6.90 2.55
C GLY A 53 -12.73 -6.98 3.44
N LEU A 54 -12.26 -5.84 3.93
CA LEU A 54 -11.10 -5.73 4.82
C LEU A 54 -11.43 -4.85 6.03
N MET A 55 -10.82 -5.16 7.18
CA MET A 55 -10.87 -4.33 8.38
C MET A 55 -9.47 -3.86 8.78
N LEU A 56 -9.29 -2.56 9.00
CA LEU A 56 -8.05 -1.99 9.53
C LEU A 56 -8.12 -1.81 11.04
N VAL A 57 -7.51 -2.73 11.78
CA VAL A 57 -7.50 -2.77 13.24
C VAL A 57 -6.20 -2.18 13.80
N GLY A 58 -6.26 -1.57 15.00
CA GLY A 58 -5.18 -0.82 15.62
C GLY A 58 -5.71 0.31 16.51
N GLU A 59 -4.83 0.98 17.24
CA GLU A 59 -5.21 2.04 18.18
C GLU A 59 -5.59 3.33 17.44
N THR A 60 -6.27 4.24 18.15
CA THR A 60 -6.51 5.61 17.67
C THR A 60 -5.15 6.29 17.40
N GLU A 61 -5.12 7.26 16.48
CA GLU A 61 -3.90 7.99 16.09
C GLU A 61 -2.85 7.18 15.30
N THR A 62 -3.09 5.90 15.00
CA THR A 62 -2.19 5.07 14.16
C THR A 62 -2.32 5.38 12.64
N CYS A 63 -2.75 6.58 12.28
CA CYS A 63 -2.81 7.08 10.89
C CYS A 63 -3.59 6.20 9.88
N LYS A 64 -4.51 5.33 10.33
CA LYS A 64 -5.25 4.40 9.45
C LYS A 64 -6.09 5.10 8.36
N ILE A 65 -6.62 6.28 8.67
CA ILE A 65 -7.38 7.09 7.71
C ILE A 65 -6.45 7.69 6.66
N THR A 66 -5.33 8.26 7.10
CA THR A 66 -4.28 8.81 6.22
C THR A 66 -3.73 7.74 5.29
N PHE A 67 -3.53 6.54 5.83
CA PHE A 67 -3.13 5.36 5.09
C PHE A 67 -4.08 5.02 3.94
N LEU A 68 -5.38 4.91 4.20
CA LEU A 68 -6.38 4.63 3.17
C LEU A 68 -6.42 5.73 2.11
N ARG A 69 -6.28 7.00 2.52
CA ARG A 69 -6.20 8.14 1.61
C ARG A 69 -4.96 8.10 0.72
N ALA A 70 -3.79 7.78 1.29
CA ALA A 70 -2.54 7.67 0.53
C ALA A 70 -2.60 6.53 -0.50
N LEU A 71 -3.18 5.39 -0.11
CA LEU A 71 -3.39 4.26 -1.02
C LEU A 71 -4.37 4.62 -2.16
N SER A 72 -5.52 5.22 -1.83
CA SER A 72 -6.51 5.66 -2.82
C SER A 72 -5.92 6.65 -3.84
N ASN A 73 -5.22 7.68 -3.35
CA ASN A 73 -4.56 8.65 -4.22
C ASN A 73 -3.45 8.02 -5.06
N GLY A 74 -2.68 7.08 -4.48
CA GLY A 74 -1.65 6.34 -5.19
C GLY A 74 -2.22 5.56 -6.37
N LEU A 75 -3.30 4.81 -6.14
CA LEU A 75 -3.99 4.04 -7.17
C LEU A 75 -4.63 4.95 -8.24
N TYR A 76 -5.25 6.05 -7.83
CA TYR A 76 -5.82 7.03 -8.75
C TYR A 76 -4.74 7.62 -9.67
N ASN A 77 -3.60 8.02 -9.11
CA ASN A 77 -2.48 8.56 -9.90
C ASN A 77 -1.89 7.53 -10.89
N ILE A 78 -1.87 6.24 -10.52
CA ILE A 78 -1.46 5.18 -11.44
C ILE A 78 -2.47 5.05 -12.59
N HIS A 79 -3.77 5.08 -12.27
CA HIS A 79 -4.83 4.99 -13.28
C HIS A 79 -4.83 6.18 -14.25
N GLU A 80 -4.72 7.42 -13.73
CA GLU A 80 -4.62 8.63 -14.55
C GLU A 80 -3.35 8.63 -15.40
N GLY A 81 -2.20 8.25 -14.84
CA GLY A 81 -0.95 8.10 -15.58
C GLY A 81 -1.04 7.05 -16.69
N ALA A 82 -1.70 5.92 -16.43
CA ALA A 82 -1.94 4.89 -17.45
C ALA A 82 -2.93 5.33 -18.54
N SER A 83 -3.81 6.29 -18.23
CA SER A 83 -4.76 6.86 -19.20
C SER A 83 -4.11 7.87 -20.15
N GLN A 84 -2.97 8.47 -19.78
CA GLN A 84 -2.22 9.39 -20.65
C GLN A 84 -1.27 8.70 -21.65
N GLU A 85 -0.85 7.46 -21.39
CA GLU A 85 0.01 6.69 -22.31
C GLU A 85 -0.75 6.12 -23.52
N LYS A 86 -2.10 6.12 -23.48
CA LYS A 86 -2.95 5.56 -24.55
C LYS A 86 -3.36 6.56 -25.64
N ALA A 87 -2.75 7.75 -25.66
CA ALA A 87 -3.10 8.85 -26.54
C ALA A 87 -2.00 9.21 -27.56
N GLU A 88 -1.06 8.30 -27.83
CA GLU A 88 -0.05 8.45 -28.89
C GLU A 88 -0.07 7.28 -29.88
#